data_AF-A0A4U7C1N9-F1
#
_entry.id   AF-A0A4U7C1N9-F1
#
_cell.length_a   1.000
_cell.length_b   1.000
_cell.length_c   1.000
_cell.angle_alpha   90.00
_cell.angle_beta   90.00
_cell.angle_gamma   90.00
#
_symmetry.space_group_name_H-M   'P 1'
#
loop_
_entity.id
_entity.type
_entity.pdbx_description
1 polymer ?
#
loop_
_entity_poly.entity_id
_entity_poly.type
_entity_poly.pdbx_seq_one_letter_code
_entity_poly.pdbx_strand_id
1 'polypeptide(L)'
;SWFAHDSGLPELIESSDKDWIGPLRSNRQVTYGGEEIRVDALTERIDTVERDVEDETYHIWTKKLPVSQLGDVKLVLAEKETDEEDEENPVKYLVTNKIDAPTEHIIRSYGMRWRIETFFEDSKQDLGLGDCEMQTDEGASRHWHLLMAAYSLVRLDPESSALGTVRSKASSLRANLEHSLKEAVYNLLSWVRDNDDRSVDDLMEEIDHLFVHSTADANVQS
;
A
#
# COMPACT_ATOMS: atom_id res chain seq x y z
N SER A 1 -10.11 12.97 -3.26
CA SER A 1 -10.45 11.90 -2.31
C SER A 1 -11.04 12.49 -1.03
N TRP A 2 -11.71 11.68 -0.19
CA TRP A 2 -12.06 12.03 1.20
C TRP A 2 -10.81 12.40 2.02
N PHE A 3 -9.70 11.70 1.79
CA PHE A 3 -8.46 11.88 2.55
C PHE A 3 -7.94 13.32 2.51
N ALA A 4 -7.88 13.90 1.31
CA ALA A 4 -7.37 15.25 1.06
C ALA A 4 -8.46 16.33 1.19
N HIS A 5 -9.57 16.06 1.87
CA HIS A 5 -10.70 16.99 2.02
C HIS A 5 -11.15 17.08 3.49
N ASP A 6 -10.87 18.22 4.12
CA ASP A 6 -11.48 18.66 5.39
C ASP A 6 -11.39 17.63 6.55
N SER A 7 -10.39 16.76 6.50
CA SER A 7 -10.22 15.63 7.42
C SER A 7 -9.25 15.95 8.57
N GLY A 8 -8.43 17.01 8.43
CA GLY A 8 -7.31 17.29 9.33
C GLY A 8 -6.19 16.23 9.30
N LEU A 9 -6.32 15.20 8.45
CA LEU A 9 -5.39 14.07 8.39
C LEU A 9 -4.01 14.47 7.84
N PRO A 10 -3.90 15.26 6.74
CA PRO A 10 -2.60 15.72 6.28
C PRO A 10 -1.84 16.49 7.37
N GLU A 11 -2.51 17.42 8.05
CA GLU A 11 -1.93 18.22 9.13
C GLU A 11 -1.48 17.35 10.31
N LEU A 12 -2.27 16.34 10.67
CA LEU A 12 -1.91 15.40 11.74
C LEU A 12 -0.68 14.55 11.38
N ILE A 13 -0.61 14.05 10.15
CA ILE A 13 0.52 13.25 9.67
C ILE A 13 1.79 14.10 9.62
N GLU A 14 1.68 15.32 9.11
CA GLU A 14 2.78 16.29 9.06
C GLU A 14 3.25 16.70 10.46
N SER A 15 2.32 16.88 11.41
CA SER A 15 2.68 17.16 12.82
C SER A 15 3.42 16.01 13.51
N SER A 16 3.39 14.81 12.92
CA SER A 16 4.12 13.63 13.36
C SER A 16 5.40 13.37 12.58
N ASP A 17 5.88 14.36 11.80
CA ASP A 17 7.05 14.28 10.92
C ASP A 17 6.99 13.11 9.92
N LYS A 18 5.79 12.82 9.39
CA LYS A 18 5.56 11.73 8.43
C LYS A 18 5.19 12.25 7.04
N ASP A 19 5.53 11.45 6.04
CA ASP A 19 5.17 11.68 4.64
C ASP A 19 3.82 11.02 4.29
N TRP A 20 3.09 11.60 3.35
CA TRP A 20 1.82 11.05 2.84
C TRP A 20 1.72 11.18 1.32
N ILE A 21 1.01 10.23 0.70
CA ILE A 21 0.63 10.26 -0.72
C ILE A 21 -0.86 9.97 -0.78
N GLY A 22 -1.62 10.78 -1.54
CA GLY A 22 -3.07 10.63 -1.59
C GLY A 22 -3.67 10.99 -2.95
N PRO A 23 -4.87 10.47 -3.26
CA PRO A 23 -5.57 10.80 -4.48
C PRO A 23 -6.24 12.17 -4.39
N LEU A 24 -6.08 12.99 -5.42
CA LEU A 24 -6.77 14.26 -5.59
C LEU A 24 -8.03 14.08 -6.45
N ARG A 25 -9.11 14.82 -6.17
CA ARG A 25 -10.25 14.84 -7.10
C ARG A 25 -9.91 15.75 -8.28
N SER A 26 -10.32 15.37 -9.48
CA SER A 26 -10.15 16.15 -10.73
C SER A 26 -10.70 17.58 -10.66
N ASN A 27 -11.72 17.80 -9.82
CA ASN A 27 -12.33 19.11 -9.61
C ASN A 27 -11.65 19.98 -8.54
N ARG A 28 -10.55 19.53 -7.93
CA ARG A 28 -9.84 20.31 -6.91
C ARG A 28 -9.19 21.54 -7.55
N GLN A 29 -9.26 22.68 -6.86
CA GLN A 29 -8.61 23.93 -7.27
C GLN A 29 -7.13 23.95 -6.88
N VAL A 30 -6.31 24.48 -7.78
CA VAL A 30 -4.87 24.65 -7.62
C VAL A 30 -4.43 26.01 -8.16
N THR A 31 -3.41 26.61 -7.54
CA THR A 31 -2.82 27.86 -8.04
C THR A 31 -1.74 27.54 -9.07
N TYR A 32 -1.98 27.89 -10.34
CA TYR A 32 -1.00 27.69 -11.42
C TYR A 32 -0.87 28.96 -12.25
N GLY A 33 0.36 29.48 -12.39
CA GLY A 33 0.60 30.70 -13.17
C GLY A 33 -0.04 31.97 -12.57
N GLY A 34 -0.38 31.95 -11.28
CA GLY A 34 -1.07 33.04 -10.60
C GLY A 34 -2.60 32.99 -10.71
N GLU A 35 -3.15 31.96 -11.36
CA GLU A 35 -4.58 31.74 -11.51
C GLU A 35 -5.04 30.51 -10.73
N GLU A 36 -6.26 30.55 -10.20
CA GLU A 36 -6.94 29.39 -9.61
C GLU A 36 -7.62 28.61 -10.73
N ILE A 37 -7.16 27.38 -10.96
CA ILE A 37 -7.71 26.49 -11.97
C ILE A 37 -8.02 25.13 -11.37
N ARG A 38 -8.92 24.38 -12.00
CA ARG A 38 -9.14 22.98 -11.65
C ARG A 38 -7.96 22.12 -12.09
N VAL A 39 -7.66 21.08 -11.32
CA VAL A 39 -6.53 20.20 -11.62
C VAL A 39 -6.72 19.42 -12.94
N ASP A 40 -7.94 19.10 -13.35
CA ASP A 40 -8.20 18.47 -14.65
C ASP A 40 -7.80 19.34 -15.85
N ALA A 41 -7.79 20.68 -15.72
CA ALA A 41 -7.28 21.57 -16.76
C ALA A 41 -5.76 21.48 -16.94
N LEU A 42 -5.05 20.82 -16.02
CA LEU A 42 -3.61 20.56 -16.14
C LEU A 42 -3.30 19.25 -16.90
N THR A 43 -4.30 18.43 -17.20
CA THR A 43 -4.12 17.17 -17.94
C THR A 43 -3.49 17.37 -19.33
N GLU A 44 -3.82 18.46 -20.02
CA GLU A 44 -3.21 18.82 -21.30
C GLU A 44 -1.69 19.07 -21.23
N ARG A 45 -1.10 19.12 -20.03
CA ARG A 45 0.34 19.33 -19.80
C ARG A 45 1.11 18.04 -19.56
N ILE A 46 0.43 16.90 -19.48
CA ILE A 46 1.07 15.58 -19.46
C ILE A 46 2.01 15.49 -20.66
N ASP A 47 3.28 15.19 -20.39
CA ASP A 47 4.27 15.06 -21.44
C ASP A 47 4.07 13.72 -22.18
N THR A 48 4.64 13.61 -23.37
CA THR A 48 4.57 12.38 -24.19
C THR A 48 5.72 11.42 -23.91
N VAL A 49 6.42 11.59 -22.78
CA VAL A 49 7.59 10.79 -22.43
C VAL A 49 7.12 9.58 -21.63
N GLU A 50 7.21 8.42 -22.27
CA GLU A 50 6.94 7.12 -21.66
C GLU A 50 7.87 6.87 -20.47
N ARG A 51 7.28 6.40 -19.38
CA ARG A 51 7.99 6.00 -18.15
C ARG A 51 7.40 4.70 -17.63
N ASP A 52 8.24 3.68 -17.53
CA ASP A 52 7.83 2.37 -17.02
C ASP A 52 7.92 2.32 -15.49
N VAL A 53 6.82 1.96 -14.85
CA VAL A 53 6.70 1.78 -13.40
C VAL A 53 5.98 0.46 -13.13
N GLU A 54 6.67 -0.51 -12.53
CA GLU A 54 6.10 -1.83 -12.18
C GLU A 54 5.34 -2.51 -13.32
N ASP A 55 5.99 -2.66 -14.48
CA ASP A 55 5.45 -3.29 -15.70
C ASP A 55 4.29 -2.53 -16.38
N GLU A 56 4.02 -1.30 -15.95
CA GLU A 56 3.03 -0.41 -16.56
C GLU A 56 3.71 0.86 -17.10
N THR A 57 3.25 1.33 -18.26
CA THR A 57 3.79 2.53 -18.91
C THR A 57 2.91 3.74 -18.62
N TYR A 58 3.55 4.86 -18.25
CA TYR A 58 2.89 6.10 -17.86
C TYR A 58 3.42 7.32 -18.62
N HIS A 59 2.50 8.24 -18.93
CA HIS A 59 2.78 9.63 -19.28
C HIS A 59 2.54 10.52 -18.07
N ILE A 60 3.47 11.42 -17.76
CA ILE A 60 3.49 12.09 -16.45
C ILE A 60 3.68 13.59 -16.59
N TRP A 61 2.94 14.35 -15.79
CA TRP A 61 3.30 15.72 -15.45
C TRP A 61 3.34 15.91 -13.94
N THR A 62 4.31 16.67 -13.45
CA THR A 62 4.44 16.96 -12.03
C THR A 62 4.89 18.39 -11.77
N LYS A 63 4.40 18.95 -10.66
CA LYS A 63 4.81 20.28 -10.21
C LYS A 63 4.58 20.45 -8.71
N LYS A 64 5.48 21.19 -8.06
CA LYS A 64 5.21 21.76 -6.74
C LYS A 64 4.35 23.01 -6.91
N LEU A 65 3.16 23.02 -6.31
CA LEU A 65 2.26 24.17 -6.37
C LEU A 65 1.28 24.19 -5.19
N PRO A 66 0.65 25.33 -4.90
CA PRO A 66 -0.42 25.41 -3.91
C PRO A 66 -1.67 24.66 -4.38
N VAL A 67 -2.15 23.73 -3.56
CA VAL A 67 -3.42 23.03 -3.74
C VAL A 67 -4.40 23.50 -2.67
N SER A 68 -5.65 23.78 -3.06
CA SER A 68 -6.69 24.24 -2.14
C SER A 68 -6.83 23.28 -0.94
N GLN A 69 -6.75 23.85 0.27
CA GLN A 69 -6.78 23.16 1.58
C GLN A 69 -5.57 22.28 1.92
N LEU A 70 -4.56 22.17 1.05
CA LEU A 70 -3.36 21.36 1.30
C LEU A 70 -2.05 22.17 1.30
N GLY A 71 -2.10 23.43 0.87
CA GLY A 71 -0.91 24.27 0.77
C GLY A 71 0.04 23.81 -0.35
N ASP A 72 1.33 24.08 -0.18
CA ASP A 72 2.37 23.73 -1.15
C ASP A 72 2.69 22.24 -1.11
N VAL A 73 2.20 21.49 -2.09
CA VAL A 73 2.42 20.05 -2.24
C VAL A 73 2.99 19.75 -3.63
N LYS A 74 3.56 18.55 -3.79
CA LYS A 74 3.88 18.03 -5.11
C LYS A 74 2.63 17.36 -5.71
N LEU A 75 2.19 17.90 -6.83
CA LEU A 75 1.12 17.35 -7.66
C LEU A 75 1.74 16.44 -8.72
N VAL A 76 1.13 15.27 -8.93
CA VAL A 76 1.49 14.30 -9.97
C VAL A 76 0.22 13.94 -10.74
N LEU A 77 0.25 14.16 -12.05
CA LEU A 77 -0.74 13.67 -12.99
C LEU A 77 -0.07 12.51 -13.74
N ALA A 78 -0.64 11.32 -13.61
CA ALA A 78 -0.13 10.11 -14.23
C ALA A 78 -1.23 9.51 -15.11
N GLU A 79 -1.04 9.55 -16.42
CA GLU A 79 -1.87 8.88 -17.40
C GLU A 79 -1.25 7.52 -17.70
N LYS A 80 -1.99 6.44 -17.44
CA LYS A 80 -1.55 5.08 -17.74
C LYS A 80 -1.85 4.78 -19.21
N GLU A 81 -0.91 4.18 -19.93
CA GLU A 81 -1.20 3.60 -21.24
C GLU A 81 -2.04 2.34 -21.07
N THR A 82 -3.19 2.28 -21.75
CA THR A 82 -4.07 1.10 -21.73
C THR A 82 -4.42 0.73 -23.17
N ASP A 83 -4.50 -0.57 -23.43
CA ASP A 83 -4.88 -1.12 -24.74
C ASP A 83 -6.40 -1.06 -25.00
N GLU A 84 -7.20 -0.60 -24.02
CA GLU A 84 -8.67 -0.68 -24.05
C GLU A 84 -9.32 0.72 -24.10
N GLU A 85 -10.19 0.94 -25.09
CA GLU A 85 -11.00 2.16 -25.29
C GLU A 85 -12.02 2.46 -24.16
N ASP A 86 -12.07 1.64 -23.11
CA ASP A 86 -13.17 1.60 -22.11
C ASP A 86 -12.77 2.01 -20.67
N GLU A 87 -11.55 2.50 -20.41
CA GLU A 87 -11.22 3.02 -19.06
C GLU A 87 -11.74 4.45 -18.85
N GLU A 88 -12.87 4.55 -18.14
CA GLU A 88 -13.37 5.81 -17.57
C GLU A 88 -12.27 6.43 -16.66
N ASN A 89 -11.55 7.42 -17.19
CA ASN A 89 -10.54 8.26 -16.54
C ASN A 89 -9.10 7.67 -16.46
N PRO A 90 -8.31 7.78 -17.55
CA PRO A 90 -6.94 7.24 -17.63
C PRO A 90 -5.94 8.00 -16.72
N VAL A 91 -6.31 9.20 -16.28
CA VAL A 91 -5.42 10.08 -15.49
C VAL A 91 -5.70 9.93 -14.00
N LYS A 92 -4.66 9.54 -13.26
CA LYS A 92 -4.63 9.61 -11.80
C LYS A 92 -4.02 10.94 -11.36
N TYR A 93 -4.74 11.63 -10.48
CA TYR A 93 -4.27 12.85 -9.83
C TYR A 93 -3.80 12.48 -8.42
N LEU A 94 -2.51 12.65 -8.14
CA LEU A 94 -1.90 12.33 -6.85
C LEU A 94 -1.26 13.58 -6.26
N VAL A 95 -1.28 13.68 -4.94
CA VAL A 95 -0.61 14.74 -4.18
C VAL A 95 0.21 14.15 -3.04
N THR A 96 1.31 14.81 -2.69
CA THR A 96 2.18 14.41 -1.59
C THR A 96 2.90 15.61 -0.97
N ASN A 97 3.15 15.55 0.34
CA ASN A 97 4.06 16.47 1.03
C ASN A 97 5.55 16.13 0.78
N LYS A 98 5.86 14.95 0.24
CA LYS A 98 7.22 14.54 -0.11
C LYS A 98 7.66 15.12 -1.46
N ILE A 99 7.93 16.41 -1.45
CA ILE A 99 8.24 17.20 -2.66
C ILE A 99 9.46 16.67 -3.43
N ASP A 100 10.46 16.16 -2.71
CA ASP A 100 11.72 15.73 -3.31
C ASP A 100 11.70 14.27 -3.80
N ALA A 101 10.62 13.51 -3.55
CA ALA A 101 10.53 12.12 -4.01
C ALA A 101 10.48 12.04 -5.54
N PRO A 102 11.22 11.11 -6.17
CA PRO A 102 11.07 10.81 -7.60
C PRO A 102 9.62 10.42 -7.92
N THR A 103 9.14 10.82 -9.10
CA THR A 103 7.73 10.60 -9.45
C THR A 103 7.37 9.11 -9.59
N GLU A 104 8.28 8.30 -10.11
CA GLU A 104 8.15 6.83 -10.15
C GLU A 104 7.97 6.23 -8.75
N HIS A 105 8.71 6.76 -7.76
CA HIS A 105 8.55 6.34 -6.38
C HIS A 105 7.14 6.68 -5.84
N ILE A 106 6.60 7.85 -6.18
CA ILE A 106 5.25 8.26 -5.77
C ILE A 106 4.19 7.33 -6.38
N ILE A 107 4.30 7.03 -7.68
CA ILE A 107 3.36 6.15 -8.40
C ILE A 107 3.40 4.75 -7.80
N ARG A 108 4.61 4.17 -7.68
CA ARG A 108 4.80 2.86 -7.05
C ARG A 108 4.24 2.80 -5.64
N SER A 109 4.56 3.79 -4.80
CA SER A 109 4.08 3.83 -3.42
C SER A 109 2.56 3.95 -3.34
N TYR A 110 1.92 4.67 -4.27
CA TYR A 110 0.47 4.72 -4.37
C TYR A 110 -0.13 3.40 -4.89
N GLY A 111 0.55 2.71 -5.81
CA GLY A 111 0.17 1.39 -6.32
C GLY A 111 -0.02 0.35 -5.21
N MET A 112 0.76 0.43 -4.12
CA MET A 112 0.61 -0.42 -2.95
C MET A 112 -0.79 -0.35 -2.30
N ARG A 113 -1.57 0.73 -2.52
CA ARG A 113 -2.97 0.84 -2.05
C ARG A 113 -3.83 -0.32 -2.54
N TRP A 114 -3.61 -0.80 -3.77
CA TRP A 114 -4.39 -1.90 -4.34
C TRP A 114 -4.32 -3.16 -3.48
N ARG A 115 -3.20 -3.40 -2.79
CA ARG A 115 -3.04 -4.55 -1.87
C ARG A 115 -4.08 -4.57 -0.75
N ILE A 116 -4.58 -3.41 -0.31
CA ILE A 116 -5.65 -3.33 0.70
C ILE A 116 -6.97 -3.84 0.11
N GLU A 117 -7.26 -3.50 -1.14
CA GLU A 117 -8.47 -3.92 -1.84
C GLU A 117 -8.46 -5.43 -2.08
N THR A 118 -7.34 -5.95 -2.57
CA THR A 118 -7.10 -7.39 -2.69
C THR A 118 -7.20 -8.10 -1.34
N PHE A 119 -6.63 -7.53 -0.27
CA PHE A 119 -6.78 -8.09 1.09
C PHE A 119 -8.25 -8.28 1.49
N PHE A 120 -9.09 -7.26 1.29
CA PHE A 120 -10.50 -7.36 1.64
C PHE A 120 -11.28 -8.31 0.72
N GLU A 121 -10.90 -8.39 -0.56
CA GLU A 121 -11.50 -9.32 -1.51
C GLU A 121 -11.18 -10.78 -1.12
N ASP A 122 -9.89 -11.11 -1.00
CA ASP A 122 -9.39 -12.44 -0.61
C ASP A 122 -9.96 -12.83 0.77
N SER A 123 -9.98 -11.90 1.73
CA SER A 123 -10.52 -12.16 3.07
C SER A 123 -11.99 -12.54 3.04
N LYS A 124 -12.79 -11.85 2.22
CA LYS A 124 -14.23 -12.11 2.10
C LYS A 124 -14.52 -13.40 1.36
N GLN A 125 -13.86 -13.63 0.23
CA GLN A 125 -14.15 -14.74 -0.67
C GLN A 125 -13.54 -16.06 -0.19
N ASP A 126 -12.31 -16.02 0.34
CA ASP A 126 -11.53 -17.24 0.57
C ASP A 126 -11.23 -17.53 2.05
N LEU A 127 -11.26 -16.52 2.92
CA LEU A 127 -10.95 -16.69 4.35
C LEU A 127 -12.19 -16.59 5.26
N GLY A 128 -13.39 -16.55 4.68
CA GLY A 128 -14.64 -16.65 5.42
C GLY A 128 -15.04 -15.38 6.18
N LEU A 129 -14.43 -14.21 5.90
CA LEU A 129 -14.88 -12.94 6.46
C LEU A 129 -16.31 -12.60 6.00
N GLY A 130 -16.67 -12.99 4.76
CA GLY A 130 -18.01 -12.75 4.21
C GLY A 130 -19.12 -13.57 4.91
N ASP A 131 -18.76 -14.71 5.48
CA ASP A 131 -19.67 -15.66 6.14
C ASP A 131 -19.64 -15.54 7.67
N CYS A 132 -19.04 -14.48 8.22
CA CYS A 132 -18.92 -14.29 9.66
C CYS A 132 -20.27 -13.88 10.29
N GLU A 133 -20.87 -14.80 11.06
CA GLU A 133 -22.15 -14.59 11.77
C GLU A 133 -21.97 -14.31 13.28
N MET A 134 -20.79 -13.87 13.71
CA MET A 134 -20.52 -13.58 15.12
C MET A 134 -21.44 -12.46 15.64
N GLN A 135 -22.10 -12.69 16.77
CA GLN A 135 -23.08 -11.77 17.36
C GLN A 135 -22.52 -10.96 18.54
N THR A 136 -21.27 -11.21 18.94
CA THR A 136 -20.61 -10.52 20.05
C THR A 136 -19.34 -9.81 19.56
N ASP A 137 -19.07 -8.64 20.13
CA ASP A 137 -17.87 -7.85 19.81
C ASP A 137 -16.58 -8.66 20.06
N GLU A 138 -16.56 -9.46 21.12
CA GLU A 138 -15.43 -10.33 21.44
C GLU A 138 -15.26 -11.45 20.40
N GLY A 139 -16.36 -12.05 19.94
CA GLY A 139 -16.33 -13.07 18.89
C GLY A 139 -15.85 -12.51 17.55
N ALA A 140 -16.35 -11.32 17.18
CA ALA A 140 -15.92 -10.61 15.98
C ALA A 140 -14.43 -10.22 16.05
N SER A 141 -13.98 -9.72 17.20
CA SER A 141 -12.58 -9.38 17.44
C SER A 141 -11.67 -10.61 17.31
N ARG A 142 -12.00 -11.74 17.94
CA ARG A 142 -11.21 -12.98 17.83
C ARG A 142 -11.16 -13.49 16.39
N HIS A 143 -12.31 -13.48 15.69
CA HIS A 143 -12.37 -13.86 14.28
C HIS A 143 -11.46 -12.97 13.42
N TRP A 144 -11.49 -11.65 13.65
CA TRP A 144 -10.61 -10.71 12.95
C TRP A 144 -9.12 -11.01 13.18
N HIS A 145 -8.68 -11.24 14.42
CA HIS A 145 -7.28 -11.58 14.69
C HIS A 145 -6.85 -12.89 14.01
N LEU A 146 -7.71 -13.93 14.03
CA LEU A 146 -7.44 -15.19 13.36
C LEU A 146 -7.38 -15.04 11.84
N LEU A 147 -8.28 -14.23 11.27
CA LEU A 147 -8.27 -13.88 9.85
C LEU A 147 -6.96 -13.17 9.46
N MET A 148 -6.53 -12.16 10.23
CA MET A 148 -5.29 -11.43 9.97
C MET A 148 -4.07 -12.36 10.04
N ALA A 149 -4.03 -13.28 11.01
CA ALA A 149 -2.97 -14.28 11.13
C ALA A 149 -2.97 -15.25 9.94
N ALA A 150 -4.15 -15.77 9.55
CA ALA A 150 -4.29 -16.66 8.40
C ALA A 150 -3.86 -15.99 7.09
N TYR A 151 -4.31 -14.76 6.83
CA TYR A 151 -3.91 -14.00 5.65
C TYR A 151 -2.40 -13.72 5.63
N SER A 152 -1.81 -13.37 6.78
CA SER A 152 -0.36 -13.15 6.90
C SER A 152 0.42 -14.42 6.56
N LEU A 153 -0.02 -15.59 7.07
CA LEU A 153 0.61 -16.87 6.75
C LEU A 153 0.51 -17.20 5.25
N VAL A 154 -0.64 -16.99 4.62
CA VAL A 154 -0.81 -17.21 3.17
C VAL A 154 0.15 -16.34 2.36
N ARG A 155 0.40 -15.10 2.81
CA ARG A 155 1.33 -14.16 2.15
C ARG A 155 2.82 -14.44 2.39
N LEU A 156 3.17 -15.31 3.34
CA LEU A 156 4.57 -15.71 3.57
C LEU A 156 5.07 -16.70 2.52
N ASP A 157 4.17 -17.32 1.75
CA ASP A 157 4.53 -18.23 0.67
C ASP A 157 5.29 -17.47 -0.44
N PRO A 158 6.54 -17.87 -0.80
CA PRO A 158 7.34 -17.18 -1.81
C PRO A 158 6.65 -17.11 -3.18
N GLU A 159 5.78 -18.07 -3.51
CA GLU A 159 4.99 -18.07 -4.75
C GLU A 159 3.83 -17.07 -4.71
N SER A 160 3.42 -16.60 -3.53
CA SER A 160 2.38 -15.57 -3.32
C SER A 160 2.92 -14.12 -3.23
N SER A 161 4.24 -13.98 -3.08
CA SER A 161 4.96 -12.72 -3.00
C SER A 161 5.10 -12.01 -4.34
N ALA A 162 4.94 -12.74 -5.45
CA ALA A 162 4.94 -12.17 -6.80
C ALA A 162 3.52 -11.64 -7.11
N LEU A 163 3.42 -10.31 -7.22
CA LEU A 163 2.32 -9.53 -7.81
C LEU A 163 1.10 -10.33 -8.32
N GLY A 164 0.05 -10.39 -7.52
CA GLY A 164 -1.25 -10.90 -7.95
C GLY A 164 -2.12 -11.34 -6.79
N THR A 165 -3.44 -11.19 -6.95
CA THR A 165 -4.50 -11.81 -6.13
C THR A 165 -4.11 -13.25 -5.76
N VAL A 166 -4.51 -13.75 -4.59
CA VAL A 166 -4.33 -15.17 -4.19
C VAL A 166 -5.30 -16.08 -5.00
N ARG A 167 -5.41 -15.83 -6.31
CA ARG A 167 -6.36 -16.41 -7.24
C ARG A 167 -5.86 -17.73 -7.78
N SER A 168 -5.44 -18.61 -6.89
CA SER A 168 -5.43 -20.03 -7.19
C SER A 168 -6.39 -20.71 -6.20
N LYS A 169 -7.55 -21.11 -6.74
CA LYS A 169 -8.58 -22.07 -6.27
C LYS A 169 -8.51 -22.47 -4.78
N ALA A 170 -9.61 -22.40 -4.03
CA ALA A 170 -9.72 -22.80 -2.61
C ALA A 170 -8.93 -24.06 -2.14
N SER A 171 -8.67 -25.05 -3.02
CA SER A 171 -7.73 -26.15 -2.74
C SER A 171 -6.27 -25.72 -2.54
N SER A 172 -5.77 -24.77 -3.34
CA SER A 172 -4.45 -24.15 -3.16
C SER A 172 -4.41 -23.21 -1.98
N LEU A 173 -5.48 -22.53 -1.59
CA LEU A 173 -5.43 -21.64 -0.42
C LEU A 173 -5.24 -22.41 0.89
N ARG A 174 -5.94 -23.54 1.05
CA ARG A 174 -5.71 -24.47 2.16
C ARG A 174 -4.33 -25.11 2.11
N ALA A 175 -3.89 -25.53 0.92
CA ALA A 175 -2.57 -26.13 0.73
C ALA A 175 -1.44 -25.12 1.01
N ASN A 176 -1.60 -23.86 0.61
CA ASN A 176 -0.66 -22.78 0.84
C ASN A 176 -0.62 -22.39 2.31
N LEU A 177 -1.77 -22.32 3.00
CA LEU A 177 -1.82 -22.10 4.44
C LEU A 177 -1.18 -23.28 5.20
N GLU A 178 -1.45 -24.52 4.79
CA GLU A 178 -0.83 -25.71 5.38
C GLU A 178 0.69 -25.73 5.13
N HIS A 179 1.14 -25.38 3.93
CA HIS A 179 2.56 -25.29 3.59
C HIS A 179 3.25 -24.18 4.39
N SER A 180 2.71 -22.97 4.37
CA SER A 180 3.26 -21.81 5.08
C SER A 180 3.32 -22.03 6.59
N LEU A 181 2.30 -22.67 7.17
CA LEU A 181 2.31 -23.05 8.59
C LEU A 181 3.40 -24.10 8.87
N LYS A 182 3.55 -25.11 8.01
CA LYS A 182 4.63 -26.12 8.14
C LYS A 182 6.01 -25.48 8.06
N GLU A 183 6.23 -24.59 7.10
CA GLU A 183 7.50 -23.88 6.94
C GLU A 183 7.78 -22.97 8.15
N ALA A 184 6.79 -22.21 8.63
CA ALA A 184 6.94 -21.37 9.82
C ALA A 184 7.32 -22.20 11.06
N VAL A 185 6.63 -23.33 11.29
CA VAL A 185 6.93 -24.25 12.39
C VAL A 185 8.30 -24.91 12.22
N TYR A 186 8.65 -25.34 10.99
CA TYR A 186 9.94 -25.95 10.70
C TYR A 186 11.09 -24.98 10.95
N ASN A 187 10.98 -23.75 10.46
CA ASN A 187 11.98 -22.70 10.66
C ASN A 187 12.15 -22.37 12.14
N LEU A 188 11.06 -22.28 12.91
CA LEU A 188 11.12 -22.08 14.35
C LEU A 188 11.81 -23.25 15.07
N LEU A 189 11.45 -24.49 14.74
CA LEU A 189 12.05 -25.67 15.35
C LEU A 189 13.53 -25.83 14.96
N SER A 190 13.89 -25.51 13.71
CA SER A 190 15.29 -25.48 13.28
C SER A 190 16.05 -24.40 14.04
N TRP A 191 15.49 -23.20 14.16
CA TRP A 191 16.10 -22.12 14.92
C TRP A 191 16.34 -22.53 16.37
N VAL A 192 15.35 -23.12 17.05
CA VAL A 192 15.49 -23.60 18.44
C VAL A 192 16.59 -24.66 18.55
N ARG A 193 16.60 -25.63 17.62
CA ARG A 193 17.65 -26.67 17.59
C ARG A 193 19.04 -26.08 17.38
N ASP A 194 19.15 -25.09 16.51
CA ASP A 194 20.43 -24.50 16.12
C ASP A 194 20.90 -23.43 17.15
N ASN A 195 20.03 -23.08 18.12
CA ASN A 195 20.29 -22.11 19.20
C ASN A 195 19.97 -22.71 20.60
N ASP A 196 20.46 -23.92 20.89
CA ASP A 196 20.17 -24.69 22.13
C ASP A 196 20.56 -23.96 23.44
N ASP A 197 21.45 -22.96 23.37
CA ASP A 197 21.92 -22.15 24.52
C ASP A 197 21.15 -20.82 24.69
N ARG A 198 20.22 -20.47 23.79
CA ARG A 198 19.45 -19.21 23.85
C ARG A 198 18.05 -19.45 24.41
N SER A 199 17.58 -18.54 25.26
CA SER A 199 16.24 -18.62 25.82
C SER A 199 15.18 -18.19 24.80
N VAL A 200 13.94 -18.67 24.99
CA VAL A 200 12.79 -18.22 24.18
C VAL A 200 12.56 -16.70 24.34
N ASP A 201 12.96 -16.13 25.47
CA ASP A 201 12.89 -14.69 25.70
C ASP A 201 13.85 -13.92 24.77
N ASP A 202 15.05 -14.47 24.50
CA ASP A 202 16.00 -13.90 23.54
C ASP A 202 15.46 -13.94 22.10
N LEU A 203 14.72 -15.00 21.73
CA LEU A 203 14.03 -15.08 20.44
C LEU A 203 12.93 -14.01 20.33
N MET A 204 12.13 -13.86 21.38
CA MET A 204 11.04 -12.88 21.40
C MET A 204 11.59 -11.46 21.33
N GLU A 205 12.72 -11.19 21.98
CA GLU A 205 13.44 -9.91 21.89
C GLU A 205 14.00 -9.70 20.47
N GLU A 206 14.59 -10.73 19.84
CA GLU A 206 15.12 -10.67 18.47
C GLU A 206 14.00 -10.50 17.42
N ILE A 207 12.85 -11.15 17.60
CA ILE A 207 11.64 -10.98 16.77
C ILE A 207 11.06 -9.58 16.95
N ASP A 208 10.92 -9.10 18.19
CA ASP A 208 10.49 -7.72 18.46
C ASP A 208 11.43 -6.72 17.80
N HIS A 209 12.75 -6.95 17.86
CA HIS A 209 13.74 -6.15 17.14
C HIS A 209 13.58 -6.25 15.60
N LEU A 210 13.26 -7.42 15.05
CA LEU A 210 13.03 -7.60 13.61
C LEU A 210 11.81 -6.81 13.10
N PHE A 211 10.73 -6.77 13.89
CA PHE A 211 9.54 -5.98 13.58
C PHE A 211 9.73 -4.48 13.85
N VAL A 212 10.57 -4.10 14.81
CA VAL A 212 10.91 -2.69 15.11
C VAL A 212 11.91 -2.12 14.09
N HIS A 213 12.88 -2.91 13.60
CA HIS A 213 13.90 -2.46 12.65
C HIS A 213 13.48 -2.51 11.18
N SER A 214 12.30 -3.06 10.84
CA SER A 214 11.68 -2.85 9.52
C SER A 214 11.36 -1.38 9.22
N THR A 215 11.53 -0.47 10.19
CA THR A 215 11.40 1.00 9.99
C THR A 215 12.71 1.79 10.09
N ALA A 216 13.86 1.15 10.33
CA ALA A 216 15.10 1.87 10.68
C ALA A 216 16.23 1.78 9.65
N ASP A 217 16.32 0.75 8.80
CA ASP A 217 17.47 0.59 7.88
C ASP A 217 17.27 1.23 6.50
N ALA A 218 16.69 2.42 6.49
CA ALA A 218 16.75 3.35 5.34
C ALA A 218 17.40 4.68 5.74
N ASN A 219 18.46 4.65 6.58
CA ASN A 219 19.44 5.72 6.59
C ASN A 219 20.72 5.28 7.33
N VAL A 220 21.80 5.01 6.60
CA VAL A 220 23.15 5.59 6.77
C VAL A 220 24.09 4.90 5.77
N GLN A 221 24.55 5.67 4.79
CA GLN A 221 25.70 5.57 3.87
C GLN A 221 25.22 6.07 2.50
N SER A 222 25.56 7.26 2.00
CA SER A 222 26.60 8.23 2.35
C SER A 222 26.21 9.61 1.84
#